data_AF-A0A6C0HEI6-F1
#
_entry.id   AF-A0A6C0HEI6-F1
#
_cell.length_a   1.000
_cell.length_b   1.000
_cell.length_c   1.000
_cell.angle_alpha   90.00
_cell.angle_beta   90.00
_cell.angle_gamma   90.00
#
_symmetry.space_group_name_H-M   'P 1'
#
loop_
_entity.id
_entity.type
_entity.pdbx_description
1 polymer ?
#
loop_
_entity_poly.entity_id
_entity_poly.type
_entity_poly.pdbx_seq_one_letter_code
_entity_poly.pdbx_strand_id
1 'polypeptide(L)'
;MGKTRHQTRKRIYFPYEVAIPSYKRPETLRDKTLTILKAYRIPSDKITVFVANKEQEEVYSNTLIPGTYGKIVVGIQGMGAIRNFISEYYPVGTPIVNIDDDIKGFLEYDETKPRKEKPLRSLIGVIKQGFHECEKAKARLWGVYPVANGFFMKPKISTNLRYIIGSFWGSINAGKQVKITLDDKEDYQRSILYYKADGAVVRMNMVAPISSYYKEPGGMQEERTKQRVEESARWLVKTYPEFAVLNPSKKSGYMEVKLKDKRENT
;
A
#
# COMPACT_ATOMS: atom_id res chain seq x y z
N MET A 1 7.79 -8.80 -55.30
CA MET A 1 7.97 -7.69 -54.32
C MET A 1 7.17 -8.02 -53.07
N GLY A 2 7.87 -8.23 -51.95
CA GLY A 2 7.30 -8.80 -50.72
C GLY A 2 6.44 -7.80 -49.93
N LYS A 3 5.29 -8.26 -49.45
CA LYS A 3 4.42 -7.52 -48.51
C LYS A 3 5.05 -7.58 -47.12
N THR A 4 5.52 -6.45 -46.62
CA THR A 4 6.01 -6.30 -45.24
C THR A 4 4.83 -6.44 -44.27
N ARG A 5 4.74 -7.58 -43.57
CA ARG A 5 3.79 -7.76 -42.46
C ARG A 5 4.26 -6.93 -41.27
N HIS A 6 3.52 -5.87 -40.93
CA HIS A 6 3.64 -5.22 -39.63
C HIS A 6 3.18 -6.19 -38.54
N GLN A 7 4.13 -6.80 -37.83
CA GLN A 7 3.85 -7.45 -36.56
C GLN A 7 3.44 -6.37 -35.54
N THR A 8 2.15 -6.27 -35.26
CA THR A 8 1.62 -5.60 -34.09
C THR A 8 2.24 -6.25 -32.86
N ARG A 9 3.14 -5.53 -32.16
CA ARG A 9 3.69 -5.97 -30.87
C ARG A 9 2.51 -6.28 -29.93
N LYS A 10 2.29 -7.56 -29.61
CA LYS A 10 1.35 -7.95 -28.55
C LYS A 10 1.75 -7.18 -27.29
N ARG A 11 0.88 -6.28 -26.85
CA ARG A 11 1.08 -5.52 -25.61
C ARG A 11 1.06 -6.55 -24.49
N ILE A 12 2.23 -6.86 -23.93
CA ILE A 12 2.34 -7.80 -22.81
C ILE A 12 1.49 -7.24 -21.67
N TYR A 13 0.38 -7.90 -21.41
CA TYR A 13 -0.55 -7.55 -20.35
C TYR A 13 0.08 -8.02 -19.03
N PHE A 14 0.33 -7.08 -18.13
CA PHE A 14 0.75 -7.40 -16.77
C PHE A 14 -0.53 -7.45 -15.91
N PRO A 15 -0.96 -8.64 -15.45
CA PRO A 15 -2.20 -8.75 -14.69
C PRO A 15 -1.98 -8.23 -13.27
N TYR A 16 -2.74 -7.22 -12.87
CA TYR A 16 -2.83 -6.73 -11.50
C TYR A 16 -4.22 -6.16 -11.25
N GLU A 17 -4.60 -6.05 -9.99
CA GLU A 17 -5.81 -5.36 -9.53
C GLU A 17 -5.44 -4.25 -8.55
N VAL A 18 -6.25 -3.20 -8.48
CA VAL A 18 -6.10 -2.09 -7.54
C VAL A 18 -7.24 -2.16 -6.52
N ALA A 19 -6.88 -2.21 -5.24
CA ALA A 19 -7.82 -2.25 -4.13
C ALA A 19 -7.72 -0.95 -3.31
N ILE A 20 -8.85 -0.25 -3.17
CA ILE A 20 -8.95 0.99 -2.41
C ILE A 20 -9.98 0.82 -1.28
N PRO A 21 -9.58 0.53 -0.04
CA PRO A 21 -10.49 0.63 1.10
C PRO A 21 -10.80 2.10 1.39
N SER A 22 -12.07 2.43 1.63
CA SER A 22 -12.48 3.81 1.95
C SER A 22 -13.71 3.83 2.85
N TYR A 23 -13.72 4.77 3.81
CA TYR A 23 -14.81 4.92 4.77
C TYR A 23 -15.02 6.39 5.15
N LYS A 24 -16.24 6.90 4.96
CA LYS A 24 -16.65 8.29 5.20
C LYS A 24 -15.74 9.32 4.49
N ARG A 25 -15.24 9.00 3.30
CA ARG A 25 -14.31 9.81 2.51
C ARG A 25 -14.58 9.82 0.99
N PRO A 26 -15.84 9.83 0.53
CA PRO A 26 -16.13 9.69 -0.90
C PRO A 26 -15.57 10.86 -1.73
N GLU A 27 -15.66 12.11 -1.26
CA GLU A 27 -15.08 13.28 -1.94
C GLU A 27 -13.55 13.24 -1.90
N THR A 28 -12.97 12.84 -0.77
CA THR A 28 -11.52 12.69 -0.63
C THR A 28 -10.99 11.66 -1.63
N LEU A 29 -11.65 10.52 -1.77
CA LEU A 29 -11.32 9.51 -2.77
C LEU A 29 -11.41 10.05 -4.20
N ARG A 30 -12.51 10.73 -4.54
CA ARG A 30 -12.76 11.33 -5.85
C ARG A 30 -11.68 12.36 -6.21
N ASP A 31 -11.45 13.32 -5.32
CA ASP A 31 -10.65 14.52 -5.60
C ASP A 31 -9.14 14.27 -5.46
N LYS A 32 -8.75 13.20 -4.75
CA LYS A 32 -7.35 12.83 -4.55
C LYS A 32 -7.02 11.55 -5.31
N THR A 33 -7.22 10.39 -4.71
CA THR A 33 -6.66 9.14 -5.22
C THR A 33 -7.15 8.78 -6.62
N LEU A 34 -8.46 8.85 -6.90
CA LEU A 34 -8.97 8.55 -8.24
C LEU A 34 -8.49 9.57 -9.28
N THR A 35 -8.38 10.84 -8.90
CA THR A 35 -7.80 11.88 -9.76
C THR A 35 -6.34 11.59 -10.08
N ILE A 36 -5.54 11.17 -9.09
CA ILE A 36 -4.14 10.79 -9.28
C ILE A 36 -4.01 9.53 -10.15
N LEU A 37 -4.80 8.50 -9.89
CA LEU A 37 -4.78 7.26 -10.69
C LEU A 37 -5.16 7.54 -12.15
N LYS A 38 -6.15 8.40 -12.40
CA LYS A 38 -6.51 8.88 -13.74
C LYS A 38 -5.36 9.64 -14.40
N ALA A 39 -4.69 10.55 -13.68
CA ALA A 39 -3.54 11.28 -14.21
C ALA A 39 -2.37 10.36 -14.62
N TYR A 40 -2.14 9.28 -13.85
CA TYR A 40 -1.18 8.23 -14.18
C TYR A 40 -1.68 7.20 -15.20
N ARG A 41 -2.90 7.37 -15.73
CA ARG A 41 -3.53 6.49 -16.72
C ARG A 41 -3.66 5.04 -16.24
N ILE A 42 -3.93 4.85 -14.95
CA ILE A 42 -4.34 3.54 -14.44
C ILE A 42 -5.75 3.24 -14.99
N PRO A 43 -5.96 2.09 -15.65
CA PRO A 43 -7.26 1.73 -16.19
C PRO A 43 -8.30 1.62 -15.08
N SER A 44 -9.48 2.21 -15.26
CA SER A 44 -10.52 2.21 -14.23
C SER A 44 -11.09 0.83 -13.97
N ASP A 45 -11.14 -0.05 -14.97
CA ASP A 45 -11.56 -1.45 -14.84
C ASP A 45 -10.68 -2.27 -13.87
N LYS A 46 -9.48 -1.78 -13.54
CA LYS A 46 -8.60 -2.36 -12.51
C LYS A 46 -8.89 -1.90 -11.09
N ILE A 47 -9.73 -0.89 -10.91
CA ILE A 47 -9.92 -0.24 -9.62
C ILE A 47 -11.20 -0.76 -8.97
N THR A 48 -11.04 -1.45 -7.84
CA THR A 48 -12.15 -1.81 -6.95
C THR A 48 -12.09 -0.95 -5.69
N VAL A 49 -13.17 -0.23 -5.43
CA VAL A 49 -13.35 0.55 -4.19
C VAL A 49 -14.11 -0.31 -3.19
N PHE A 50 -13.55 -0.51 -2.01
CA PHE A 50 -14.16 -1.29 -0.94
C PHE A 50 -14.70 -0.36 0.15
N VAL A 51 -16.00 -0.43 0.41
CA VAL A 51 -16.71 0.43 1.37
C VAL A 51 -17.27 -0.39 2.55
N ALA A 52 -17.52 0.27 3.68
CA ALA A 52 -17.79 -0.43 4.94
C ALA A 52 -19.15 -1.15 5.03
N ASN A 53 -20.18 -0.63 4.36
CA ASN A 53 -21.56 -1.11 4.43
C ASN A 53 -22.39 -0.59 3.23
N LYS A 54 -23.69 -0.93 3.20
CA LYS A 54 -24.61 -0.56 2.12
C LYS A 54 -24.88 0.94 2.05
N GLU A 55 -24.95 1.62 3.19
CA GLU A 55 -25.11 3.06 3.25
C GLU A 55 -23.91 3.78 2.61
N GLN A 56 -22.68 3.31 2.88
CA GLN A 56 -21.48 3.83 2.23
C GLN A 56 -21.45 3.51 0.73
N GLU A 57 -21.93 2.35 0.29
CA GLU A 57 -22.03 2.03 -1.15
C GLU A 57 -22.90 3.05 -1.89
N GLU A 58 -24.06 3.40 -1.34
CA GLU A 58 -24.97 4.39 -1.92
C GLU A 58 -24.31 5.77 -2.00
N VAL A 59 -23.74 6.25 -0.88
CA VAL A 59 -23.05 7.55 -0.83
C VAL A 59 -21.91 7.60 -1.85
N TYR A 60 -21.08 6.56 -1.92
CA TYR A 60 -19.96 6.52 -2.86
C TYR A 60 -20.43 6.45 -4.31
N SER A 61 -21.49 5.69 -4.60
CA SER A 61 -22.06 5.61 -5.95
C SER A 61 -22.58 6.97 -6.44
N ASN A 62 -23.16 7.77 -5.54
CA ASN A 62 -23.65 9.11 -5.84
C ASN A 62 -22.53 10.16 -5.95
N THR A 63 -21.42 9.99 -5.23
CA THR A 63 -20.33 10.98 -5.20
C THR A 63 -19.23 10.70 -6.23
N LEU A 64 -18.89 9.44 -6.49
CA LEU A 64 -17.79 9.07 -7.37
C LEU A 64 -18.17 9.22 -8.86
N ILE A 65 -17.24 9.70 -9.67
CA ILE A 65 -17.47 9.95 -11.09
C ILE A 65 -17.42 8.62 -11.87
N PRO A 66 -18.47 8.25 -12.64
CA PRO A 66 -18.43 7.05 -13.47
C PRO A 66 -17.24 6.98 -14.41
N GLY A 67 -16.67 5.79 -14.60
CA GLY A 67 -15.49 5.58 -15.44
C GLY A 67 -14.15 5.95 -14.78
N THR A 68 -14.14 6.45 -13.54
CA THR A 68 -12.91 6.65 -12.74
C THR A 68 -12.54 5.43 -11.88
N TYR A 69 -13.47 4.48 -11.73
CA TYR A 69 -13.31 3.21 -11.05
C TYR A 69 -14.08 2.12 -11.80
N GLY A 70 -13.82 0.84 -11.49
CA GLY A 70 -14.43 -0.30 -12.15
C GLY A 70 -15.65 -0.80 -11.40
N LYS A 71 -15.56 -0.90 -10.07
CA LYS A 71 -16.66 -1.33 -9.20
C LYS A 71 -16.50 -0.84 -7.76
N ILE A 72 -17.63 -0.74 -7.07
CA ILE A 72 -17.72 -0.57 -5.61
C ILE A 72 -18.15 -1.92 -5.04
N VAL A 73 -17.53 -2.33 -3.94
CA VAL A 73 -17.83 -3.57 -3.22
C VAL A 73 -18.05 -3.27 -1.75
N VAL A 74 -19.17 -3.73 -1.19
CA VAL A 74 -19.40 -3.70 0.25
C VAL A 74 -18.50 -4.74 0.92
N GLY A 75 -17.56 -4.25 1.70
CA GLY A 75 -16.65 -5.04 2.53
C GLY A 75 -17.06 -5.03 3.99
N ILE A 76 -16.08 -4.82 4.88
CA ILE A 76 -16.25 -4.83 6.33
C ILE A 76 -15.52 -3.63 6.94
N GLN A 77 -16.12 -2.98 7.94
CA GLN A 77 -15.47 -1.90 8.69
C GLN A 77 -14.28 -2.42 9.51
N GLY A 78 -13.26 -1.57 9.70
CA GLY A 78 -12.03 -1.89 10.43
C GLY A 78 -10.88 -2.16 9.48
N MET A 79 -9.70 -1.62 9.77
CA MET A 79 -8.56 -1.70 8.86
C MET A 79 -8.02 -3.13 8.75
N GLY A 80 -7.87 -3.85 9.85
CA GLY A 80 -7.45 -5.25 9.81
C GLY A 80 -8.50 -6.13 9.12
N ALA A 81 -9.77 -5.90 9.41
CA ALA A 81 -10.88 -6.63 8.83
C ALA A 81 -10.99 -6.43 7.31
N ILE A 82 -10.90 -5.18 6.83
CA ILE A 82 -11.00 -4.88 5.39
C ILE A 82 -9.81 -5.44 4.61
N ARG A 83 -8.59 -5.44 5.18
CA ARG A 83 -7.42 -6.05 4.53
C ARG A 83 -7.57 -7.56 4.37
N ASN A 84 -8.14 -8.24 5.36
CA ASN A 84 -8.46 -9.66 5.26
C ASN A 84 -9.57 -9.91 4.22
N PHE A 85 -10.64 -9.12 4.25
CA PHE A 85 -11.72 -9.21 3.26
C PHE A 85 -11.21 -9.04 1.83
N ILE A 86 -10.37 -8.03 1.57
CA ILE A 86 -9.74 -7.82 0.24
C ILE A 86 -8.92 -9.05 -0.17
N SER A 87 -8.18 -9.65 0.76
CA SER A 87 -7.37 -10.85 0.49
C SER A 87 -8.23 -12.09 0.18
N GLU A 88 -9.42 -12.19 0.76
CA GLU A 88 -10.38 -13.25 0.47
C GLU A 88 -11.19 -13.00 -0.81
N TYR A 89 -11.44 -11.72 -1.16
CA TYR A 89 -12.17 -11.31 -2.36
C TYR A 89 -11.43 -11.70 -3.65
N TYR A 90 -10.11 -11.49 -3.68
CA TYR A 90 -9.29 -11.86 -4.83
C TYR A 90 -8.79 -13.31 -4.72
N PRO A 91 -8.65 -14.05 -5.83
CA PRO A 91 -8.01 -15.37 -5.81
C PRO A 91 -6.58 -15.32 -5.26
N VAL A 92 -6.15 -16.40 -4.60
CA VAL A 92 -4.75 -16.58 -4.19
C VAL A 92 -3.83 -16.49 -5.42
N GLY A 93 -2.69 -15.82 -5.27
CA GLY A 93 -1.76 -15.56 -6.37
C GLY A 93 -2.04 -14.29 -7.19
N THR A 94 -3.19 -13.63 -6.99
CA THR A 94 -3.51 -12.38 -7.69
C THR A 94 -2.52 -11.27 -7.28
N PRO A 95 -1.88 -10.56 -8.23
CA PRO A 95 -1.12 -9.35 -7.93
C PRO A 95 -2.07 -8.19 -7.56
N ILE A 96 -2.06 -7.77 -6.30
CA ILE A 96 -2.93 -6.70 -5.79
C ILE A 96 -2.08 -5.49 -5.44
N VAL A 97 -2.46 -4.32 -5.94
CA VAL A 97 -1.93 -3.01 -5.54
C VAL A 97 -2.93 -2.39 -4.56
N ASN A 98 -2.49 -2.19 -3.32
CA ASN A 98 -3.29 -1.56 -2.28
C ASN A 98 -2.92 -0.08 -2.18
N ILE A 99 -3.92 0.78 -2.21
CA ILE A 99 -3.74 2.23 -2.15
C ILE A 99 -4.80 2.83 -1.23
N ASP A 100 -4.41 3.76 -0.36
CA ASP A 100 -5.35 4.47 0.51
C ASP A 100 -6.15 5.52 -0.28
N ASP A 101 -7.26 5.99 0.29
CA ASP A 101 -8.19 6.90 -0.38
C ASP A 101 -7.74 8.36 -0.46
N ASP A 102 -6.63 8.74 0.17
CA ASP A 102 -6.17 10.13 0.29
C ASP A 102 -4.81 10.45 -0.39
N ILE A 103 -4.38 9.64 -1.36
CA ILE A 103 -3.16 9.85 -2.12
C ILE A 103 -3.25 11.11 -2.99
N LYS A 104 -2.29 12.03 -2.77
CA LYS A 104 -2.14 13.30 -3.48
C LYS A 104 -1.09 13.27 -4.60
N GLY A 105 -0.34 12.18 -4.71
CA GLY A 105 0.70 12.03 -5.72
C GLY A 105 1.82 11.10 -5.28
N PHE A 106 2.88 11.08 -6.07
CA PHE A 106 4.07 10.26 -5.83
C PHE A 106 5.33 11.05 -6.18
N LEU A 107 6.40 10.79 -5.44
CA LEU A 107 7.75 11.28 -5.72
C LEU A 107 8.65 10.12 -6.11
N GLU A 108 9.61 10.42 -6.98
CA GLU A 108 10.77 9.55 -7.23
C GLU A 108 12.07 10.29 -6.94
N TYR A 109 13.07 9.53 -6.50
CA TYR A 109 14.40 10.04 -6.20
C TYR A 109 15.08 10.57 -7.47
N ASP A 110 15.72 11.73 -7.36
CA ASP A 110 16.52 12.31 -8.43
C ASP A 110 17.69 13.09 -7.83
N GLU A 111 18.90 12.52 -7.90
CA GLU A 111 20.11 13.10 -7.31
C GLU A 111 20.46 14.47 -7.90
N THR A 112 20.01 14.78 -9.11
CA THR A 112 20.31 16.07 -9.76
C THR A 112 19.42 17.21 -9.25
N LYS A 113 18.42 16.93 -8.41
CA LYS A 113 17.48 17.94 -7.87
C LYS A 113 17.92 18.41 -6.48
N PRO A 114 17.72 19.68 -6.12
CA PRO A 114 18.11 20.20 -4.80
C PRO A 114 17.53 19.43 -3.62
N ARG A 115 16.28 18.97 -3.72
CA ARG A 115 15.58 18.17 -2.70
C ARG A 115 15.72 16.65 -2.90
N LYS A 116 16.56 16.24 -3.87
CA LYS A 116 16.75 14.84 -4.28
C LYS A 116 15.47 14.11 -4.70
N GLU A 117 14.47 14.85 -5.18
CA GLU A 117 13.14 14.34 -5.55
C GLU A 117 12.55 15.09 -6.75
N LYS A 118 11.69 14.40 -7.49
CA LYS A 118 10.81 14.94 -8.53
C LYS A 118 9.46 14.20 -8.54
N PRO A 119 8.41 14.74 -9.19
CA PRO A 119 7.19 13.99 -9.42
C PRO A 119 7.48 12.67 -10.15
N LEU A 120 6.86 11.58 -9.70
CA LEU A 120 7.01 10.26 -10.31
C LEU A 120 6.58 10.30 -11.79
N ARG A 121 7.39 9.72 -12.67
CA ARG A 121 7.08 9.67 -14.12
C ARG A 121 6.07 8.60 -14.50
N SER A 122 6.13 7.43 -13.86
CA SER A 122 5.34 6.26 -14.29
C SER A 122 4.94 5.37 -13.12
N LEU A 123 3.68 5.48 -12.69
CA LEU A 123 3.12 4.61 -11.65
C LEU A 123 3.05 3.14 -12.10
N ILE A 124 2.70 2.88 -13.37
CA ILE A 124 2.71 1.51 -13.90
C ILE A 124 4.12 0.92 -13.96
N GLY A 125 5.15 1.75 -14.17
CA GLY A 125 6.55 1.32 -14.06
C GLY A 125 6.89 0.83 -12.66
N VAL A 126 6.48 1.59 -11.63
CA VAL A 126 6.68 1.22 -10.22
C VAL A 126 5.93 -0.07 -9.86
N ILE A 127 4.68 -0.22 -10.29
CA ILE A 127 3.88 -1.43 -10.04
C ILE A 127 4.58 -2.66 -10.64
N LYS A 128 4.98 -2.59 -11.91
CA LYS A 128 5.70 -3.69 -12.58
C LYS A 128 7.02 -4.00 -11.90
N GLN A 129 7.78 -2.97 -11.53
CA GLN A 129 9.04 -3.14 -10.82
C GLN A 129 8.84 -3.80 -9.46
N GLY A 130 7.84 -3.38 -8.68
CA GLY A 130 7.55 -3.97 -7.38
C GLY A 130 7.30 -5.48 -7.45
N PHE A 131 6.46 -5.92 -8.39
CA PHE A 131 6.18 -7.34 -8.59
C PHE A 131 7.36 -8.12 -9.19
N HIS A 132 8.13 -7.51 -10.08
CA HIS A 132 9.36 -8.11 -10.63
C HIS A 132 10.42 -8.34 -9.54
N GLU A 133 10.61 -7.36 -8.65
CA GLU A 133 11.55 -7.50 -7.53
C GLU A 133 11.05 -8.50 -6.48
N CYS A 134 9.73 -8.63 -6.30
CA CYS A 134 9.12 -9.71 -5.53
C CYS A 134 9.49 -11.09 -6.09
N GLU A 135 9.33 -11.29 -7.40
CA GLU A 135 9.70 -12.55 -8.07
C GLU A 135 11.18 -12.89 -7.86
N LYS A 136 12.10 -11.93 -8.09
CA LYS A 136 13.54 -12.11 -7.86
C LYS A 136 13.87 -12.49 -6.42
N ALA A 137 13.23 -11.84 -5.46
CA ALA A 137 13.48 -12.04 -4.04
C ALA A 137 12.73 -13.25 -3.46
N LYS A 138 11.92 -13.96 -4.26
CA LYS A 138 10.96 -14.97 -3.79
C LYS A 138 10.05 -14.44 -2.67
N ALA A 139 9.70 -13.16 -2.76
CA ALA A 139 8.84 -12.45 -1.81
C ALA A 139 7.48 -12.17 -2.43
N ARG A 140 6.44 -12.10 -1.60
CA ARG A 140 5.09 -11.74 -2.04
C ARG A 140 4.68 -10.32 -1.70
N LEU A 141 5.43 -9.60 -0.86
CA LEU A 141 5.12 -8.23 -0.46
C LEU A 141 6.15 -7.24 -1.00
N TRP A 142 5.67 -6.16 -1.63
CA TRP A 142 6.47 -5.00 -1.96
C TRP A 142 5.83 -3.69 -1.47
N GLY A 143 6.66 -2.69 -1.27
CA GLY A 143 6.22 -1.33 -1.00
C GLY A 143 7.26 -0.28 -1.34
N VAL A 144 6.96 0.94 -0.95
CA VAL A 144 7.75 2.13 -1.26
C VAL A 144 8.27 2.79 0.03
N TYR A 145 9.10 3.82 -0.11
CA TYR A 145 9.60 4.58 1.02
C TYR A 145 8.43 5.33 1.72
N PRO A 146 8.32 5.29 3.06
CA PRO A 146 7.13 5.77 3.77
C PRO A 146 6.97 7.30 3.83
N VAL A 147 8.03 8.06 3.53
CA VAL A 147 8.04 9.52 3.70
C VAL A 147 8.39 10.20 2.39
N ALA A 148 7.53 11.08 1.90
CA ALA A 148 7.77 11.93 0.73
C ALA A 148 8.83 13.01 1.02
N ASN A 149 10.09 12.59 1.14
CA ASN A 149 11.25 13.44 1.36
C ASN A 149 12.52 12.82 0.75
N GLY A 150 12.93 13.35 -0.39
CA GLY A 150 14.05 12.91 -1.21
C GLY A 150 15.40 12.88 -0.50
N PHE A 151 15.60 13.72 0.52
CA PHE A 151 16.84 13.71 1.31
C PHE A 151 17.06 12.38 2.04
N PHE A 152 15.99 11.65 2.36
CA PHE A 152 16.05 10.36 3.04
C PHE A 152 15.73 9.16 2.13
N MET A 153 15.24 9.43 0.90
CA MET A 153 15.08 8.40 -0.13
C MET A 153 16.45 7.96 -0.65
N LYS A 154 16.50 6.73 -1.19
CA LYS A 154 17.74 6.15 -1.73
C LYS A 154 17.47 5.41 -3.04
N PRO A 155 18.37 5.46 -4.04
CA PRO A 155 18.27 4.69 -5.28
C PRO A 155 18.61 3.20 -5.03
N LYS A 156 17.91 2.56 -4.08
CA LYS A 156 18.18 1.20 -3.60
C LYS A 156 16.90 0.43 -3.34
N ILE A 157 16.88 -0.84 -3.73
CA ILE A 157 15.87 -1.81 -3.30
C ILE A 157 16.39 -2.54 -2.06
N SER A 158 15.53 -2.81 -1.09
CA SER A 158 15.82 -3.64 0.07
C SER A 158 14.95 -4.89 0.05
N THR A 159 15.50 -6.03 0.48
CA THR A 159 14.80 -7.32 0.55
C THR A 159 14.75 -7.90 1.97
N ASN A 160 15.44 -7.27 2.93
CA ASN A 160 15.39 -7.65 4.35
C ASN A 160 14.14 -7.08 5.06
N LEU A 161 13.96 -7.37 6.34
CA LEU A 161 12.81 -6.86 7.10
C LEU A 161 12.75 -5.32 7.05
N ARG A 162 11.70 -4.80 6.39
CA ARG A 162 11.39 -3.38 6.28
C ARG A 162 9.94 -3.13 6.59
N TYR A 163 9.69 -1.96 7.17
CA TYR A 163 8.34 -1.41 7.26
C TYR A 163 7.84 -1.04 5.87
N ILE A 164 6.71 -1.66 5.48
CA ILE A 164 5.95 -1.40 4.26
C ILE A 164 4.68 -0.64 4.63
N ILE A 165 4.67 0.66 4.34
CA ILE A 165 3.58 1.57 4.70
C ILE A 165 2.24 1.19 4.07
N GLY A 166 1.14 1.42 4.80
CA GLY A 166 -0.23 1.12 4.35
C GLY A 166 -0.73 1.94 3.14
N SER A 167 -0.16 3.12 2.90
CA SER A 167 -0.70 4.08 1.92
C SER A 167 -0.52 3.68 0.46
N PHE A 168 0.56 2.97 0.13
CA PHE A 168 0.79 2.41 -1.19
C PHE A 168 1.74 1.22 -1.13
N TRP A 169 1.23 0.04 -1.49
CA TRP A 169 1.97 -1.22 -1.47
C TRP A 169 1.34 -2.22 -2.44
N GLY A 170 2.01 -3.34 -2.67
CA GLY A 170 1.40 -4.43 -3.41
C GLY A 170 1.82 -5.79 -2.88
N SER A 171 0.98 -6.79 -3.17
CA SER A 171 1.26 -8.16 -2.81
C SER A 171 0.77 -9.16 -3.84
N ILE A 172 1.48 -10.27 -3.95
CA ILE A 172 0.95 -11.49 -4.54
C ILE A 172 0.06 -12.11 -3.46
N ASN A 173 -1.25 -12.18 -3.71
CA ASN A 173 -2.23 -12.53 -2.70
C ASN A 173 -1.90 -13.86 -2.01
N ALA A 174 -1.65 -13.82 -0.70
CA ALA A 174 -1.32 -14.98 0.12
C ALA A 174 -2.57 -15.71 0.66
N GLY A 175 -3.77 -15.17 0.43
CA GLY A 175 -5.01 -15.66 1.02
C GLY A 175 -4.89 -15.78 2.54
N LYS A 176 -5.35 -16.91 3.10
CA LYS A 176 -5.39 -17.14 4.55
C LYS A 176 -4.03 -17.31 5.22
N GLN A 177 -2.92 -17.39 4.46
CA GLN A 177 -1.58 -17.52 5.05
C GLN A 177 -1.12 -16.24 5.78
N VAL A 178 -1.63 -15.08 5.37
CA VAL A 178 -1.36 -13.80 6.03
C VAL A 178 -2.69 -13.24 6.52
N LYS A 179 -2.92 -13.32 7.84
CA LYS A 179 -4.11 -12.79 8.49
C LYS A 179 -3.75 -11.62 9.40
N ILE A 180 -4.33 -10.47 9.12
CA ILE A 180 -4.16 -9.25 9.93
C ILE A 180 -5.12 -9.31 11.12
N THR A 181 -4.63 -8.94 12.31
CA THR A 181 -5.43 -8.96 13.54
C THR A 181 -5.44 -7.62 14.26
N LEU A 182 -4.68 -6.65 13.79
CA LEU A 182 -4.65 -5.28 14.29
C LEU A 182 -5.31 -4.33 13.30
N ASP A 183 -5.92 -3.27 13.81
CA ASP A 183 -6.26 -2.09 13.00
C ASP A 183 -5.10 -1.08 13.03
N ASP A 184 -4.69 -0.65 14.22
CA ASP A 184 -3.53 0.21 14.40
C ASP A 184 -2.24 -0.61 14.33
N LYS A 185 -1.25 -0.13 13.57
CA LYS A 185 0.01 -0.86 13.27
C LYS A 185 -0.18 -2.14 12.45
N GLU A 186 -1.31 -2.28 11.75
CA GLU A 186 -1.57 -3.41 10.86
C GLU A 186 -0.49 -3.57 9.78
N ASP A 187 0.03 -2.46 9.27
CA ASP A 187 1.07 -2.42 8.25
C ASP A 187 2.42 -2.92 8.77
N TYR A 188 2.72 -2.70 10.06
CA TYR A 188 3.83 -3.35 10.74
C TYR A 188 3.59 -4.86 10.89
N GLN A 189 2.41 -5.27 11.33
CA GLN A 189 2.06 -6.69 11.43
C GLN A 189 2.18 -7.39 10.07
N ARG A 190 1.59 -6.82 9.02
CA ARG A 190 1.66 -7.30 7.64
C ARG A 190 3.11 -7.47 7.19
N SER A 191 3.94 -6.46 7.42
CA SER A 191 5.36 -6.49 7.05
C SER A 191 6.08 -7.67 7.72
N ILE A 192 5.81 -7.92 9.01
CA ILE A 192 6.38 -9.05 9.75
C ILE A 192 5.84 -10.38 9.22
N LEU A 193 4.53 -10.51 9.00
CA LEU A 193 3.91 -11.76 8.57
C LEU A 193 4.42 -12.22 7.19
N TYR A 194 4.48 -11.32 6.21
CA TYR A 194 5.06 -11.63 4.90
C TYR A 194 6.55 -11.96 5.01
N TYR A 195 7.31 -11.19 5.80
CA TYR A 195 8.73 -11.48 6.01
C TYR A 195 8.97 -12.85 6.66
N LYS A 196 8.15 -13.25 7.64
CA LYS A 196 8.21 -14.58 8.25
C LYS A 196 7.88 -15.69 7.26
N ALA A 197 6.91 -15.46 6.38
CA ALA A 197 6.45 -16.45 5.43
C ALA A 197 7.42 -16.63 4.25
N ASP A 198 8.05 -15.55 3.79
CA ASP A 198 8.82 -15.54 2.55
C ASP A 198 10.34 -15.39 2.77
N GLY A 199 10.77 -15.03 3.98
CA GLY A 199 12.15 -14.67 4.30
C GLY A 199 12.60 -13.30 3.76
N ALA A 200 11.73 -12.60 3.02
CA ALA A 200 12.03 -11.32 2.41
C ALA A 200 10.78 -10.44 2.24
N VAL A 201 10.98 -9.12 2.25
CA VAL A 201 9.99 -8.13 1.80
C VAL A 201 10.70 -7.08 0.94
N VAL A 202 10.08 -6.67 -0.16
CA VAL A 202 10.69 -5.73 -1.10
C VAL A 202 10.32 -4.30 -0.72
N ARG A 203 11.30 -3.41 -0.59
CA ARG A 203 11.06 -1.96 -0.49
C ARG A 203 11.86 -1.17 -1.50
N MET A 204 11.14 -0.50 -2.40
CA MET A 204 11.68 0.49 -3.33
C MET A 204 11.92 1.80 -2.59
N ASN A 205 13.17 2.06 -2.17
CA ASN A 205 13.48 3.26 -1.36
C ASN A 205 13.57 4.56 -2.17
N MET A 206 13.39 4.47 -3.49
CA MET A 206 13.47 5.58 -4.45
C MET A 206 12.11 6.13 -4.86
N VAL A 207 11.01 5.59 -4.32
CA VAL A 207 9.65 6.09 -4.58
C VAL A 207 8.98 6.35 -3.24
N ALA A 208 8.13 7.37 -3.15
CA ALA A 208 7.34 7.65 -1.96
C ALA A 208 5.93 8.18 -2.33
N PRO A 209 4.87 7.78 -1.63
CA PRO A 209 3.54 8.33 -1.80
C PRO A 209 3.42 9.65 -1.03
N ILE A 210 2.65 10.58 -1.58
CA ILE A 210 2.27 11.83 -0.93
C ILE A 210 0.85 11.65 -0.39
N SER A 211 0.67 11.75 0.94
CA SER A 211 -0.62 11.65 1.62
C SER A 211 -0.68 12.63 2.81
N SER A 212 -1.89 12.95 3.27
CA SER A 212 -2.18 13.78 4.44
C SER A 212 -2.27 12.94 5.73
N TYR A 213 -1.20 12.20 6.08
CA TYR A 213 -1.21 11.34 7.26
C TYR A 213 -1.81 12.04 8.50
N TYR A 214 -2.80 11.40 9.12
CA TYR A 214 -3.48 11.83 10.37
C TYR A 214 -4.31 13.12 10.30
N LYS A 215 -4.53 13.73 9.14
CA LYS A 215 -5.19 15.06 9.05
C LYS A 215 -6.60 15.03 8.48
N GLU A 216 -6.95 13.99 7.73
CA GLU A 216 -8.25 13.91 7.06
C GLU A 216 -9.29 13.29 8.02
N PRO A 217 -10.48 13.90 8.20
CA PRO A 217 -11.59 13.29 8.92
C PRO A 217 -12.06 12.00 8.24
N GLY A 218 -12.78 11.13 8.94
CA GLY A 218 -13.14 9.81 8.41
C GLY A 218 -11.98 8.80 8.43
N GLY A 219 -12.19 7.66 7.78
CA GLY A 219 -11.22 6.56 7.74
C GLY A 219 -10.81 6.08 9.14
N MET A 220 -9.53 5.78 9.34
CA MET A 220 -9.02 5.32 10.64
C MET A 220 -9.12 6.37 11.75
N GLN A 221 -9.31 7.66 11.44
CA GLN A 221 -9.33 8.70 12.49
C GLN A 221 -10.62 8.65 13.32
N GLU A 222 -11.69 8.03 12.81
CA GLU A 222 -12.98 7.93 13.52
C GLU A 222 -12.87 7.20 14.85
N GLU A 223 -12.00 6.19 14.93
CA GLU A 223 -11.91 5.33 16.11
C GLU A 223 -10.52 5.30 16.77
N ARG A 224 -9.52 5.96 16.15
CA ARG A 224 -8.13 5.95 16.63
C ARG A 224 -8.00 6.78 17.90
N THR A 225 -7.44 6.16 18.94
CA THR A 225 -7.05 6.82 20.18
C THR A 225 -5.57 6.56 20.49
N LYS A 226 -4.94 7.42 21.30
CA LYS A 226 -3.55 7.20 21.75
C LYS A 226 -3.39 5.84 22.46
N GLN A 227 -4.38 5.48 23.28
CA GLN A 227 -4.41 4.21 24.00
C GLN A 227 -4.44 3.01 23.04
N ARG A 228 -5.35 2.98 22.06
CA ARG A 228 -5.43 1.89 21.06
C ARG A 228 -4.12 1.70 20.29
N VAL A 229 -3.49 2.81 19.90
CA VAL A 229 -2.22 2.79 19.18
C VAL A 229 -1.10 2.22 20.06
N GLU A 230 -1.06 2.60 21.34
CA GLU A 230 -0.07 2.08 22.29
C GLU A 230 -0.28 0.60 22.62
N GLU A 231 -1.51 0.18 22.87
CA GLU A 231 -1.87 -1.22 23.09
C GLU A 231 -1.46 -2.08 21.89
N SER A 232 -1.73 -1.63 20.67
CA SER A 232 -1.32 -2.31 19.44
C SER A 232 0.20 -2.39 19.29
N ALA A 233 0.93 -1.30 19.60
CA ALA A 233 2.39 -1.29 19.56
C ALA A 233 3.01 -2.28 20.57
N ARG A 234 2.49 -2.30 21.81
CA ARG A 234 2.94 -3.22 22.86
C ARG A 234 2.62 -4.67 22.54
N TRP A 235 1.40 -4.93 22.05
CA TRP A 235 1.00 -6.26 21.60
C TRP A 235 1.90 -6.76 20.47
N LEU A 236 2.23 -5.91 19.50
CA LEU A 236 3.08 -6.27 18.36
C LEU A 236 4.49 -6.67 18.82
N VAL A 237 5.10 -5.90 19.74
CA VAL A 237 6.44 -6.20 20.28
C VAL A 237 6.42 -7.45 21.17
N LYS A 238 5.35 -7.68 21.93
CA LYS A 238 5.17 -8.90 22.72
C LYS A 238 5.02 -10.14 21.84
N THR A 239 4.29 -10.01 20.73
CA THR A 239 3.96 -11.12 19.82
C THR A 239 5.11 -11.46 18.88
N TYR A 240 5.88 -10.45 18.45
CA TYR A 240 7.00 -10.60 17.52
C TYR A 240 8.29 -10.00 18.09
N PRO A 241 8.78 -10.49 19.25
CA PRO A 241 9.90 -9.88 19.97
C PRO A 241 11.22 -9.95 19.17
N GLU A 242 11.35 -10.89 18.23
CA GLU A 242 12.53 -10.99 17.37
C GLU A 242 12.51 -10.02 16.18
N PHE A 243 11.34 -9.42 15.86
CA PHE A 243 11.14 -8.57 14.68
C PHE A 243 10.77 -7.12 14.98
N ALA A 244 10.35 -6.82 16.21
CA ALA A 244 9.87 -5.51 16.60
C ALA A 244 10.46 -5.04 17.93
N VAL A 245 10.66 -3.72 18.05
CA VAL A 245 10.97 -3.03 19.31
C VAL A 245 10.15 -1.76 19.43
N LEU A 246 9.80 -1.38 20.66
CA LEU A 246 9.21 -0.08 20.92
C LEU A 246 10.19 1.04 20.56
N ASN A 247 9.66 2.16 20.07
CA ASN A 247 10.42 3.32 19.67
C ASN A 247 9.76 4.60 20.22
N PRO A 248 9.88 4.88 21.53
CA PRO A 248 9.22 6.03 22.17
C PRO A 248 9.83 7.38 21.76
N SER A 249 10.96 7.38 21.04
CA SER A 249 11.75 8.58 20.73
C SER A 249 11.14 9.53 19.68
N LYS A 250 9.97 9.21 19.12
CA LYS A 250 9.38 9.97 18.00
C LYS A 250 8.49 11.10 18.50
N LYS A 251 8.64 12.27 17.88
CA LYS A 251 7.84 13.48 18.16
C LYS A 251 6.34 13.36 17.77
N SER A 252 5.86 12.21 17.29
CA SER A 252 4.47 12.01 16.86
C SER A 252 3.47 12.00 18.02
N GLY A 253 3.94 11.82 19.27
CA GLY A 253 3.07 11.70 20.44
C GLY A 253 2.35 10.36 20.56
N TYR A 254 2.68 9.41 19.68
CA TYR A 254 2.22 8.02 19.70
C TYR A 254 3.39 7.08 20.01
N MET A 255 3.11 5.94 20.64
CA MET A 255 4.10 4.87 20.81
C MET A 255 4.41 4.26 19.44
N GLU A 256 5.61 4.53 18.92
CA GLU A 256 6.04 3.97 17.63
C GLU A 256 6.70 2.60 17.80
N VAL A 257 6.78 1.87 16.69
CA VAL A 257 7.49 0.60 16.58
C VAL A 257 8.62 0.76 15.58
N LYS A 258 9.76 0.12 15.84
CA LYS A 258 10.82 -0.09 14.87
C LYS A 258 10.92 -1.58 14.54
N LEU A 259 10.87 -1.91 13.26
CA LEU A 259 11.13 -3.26 12.79
C LEU A 259 12.65 -3.50 12.70
N LYS A 260 13.10 -4.63 13.24
CA LYS A 260 14.50 -5.10 13.19
C LYS A 260 14.48 -6.61 13.32
N ASP A 261 15.10 -7.32 12.37
CA ASP A 261 15.38 -8.75 12.54
C ASP A 261 16.55 -8.90 13.51
N LYS A 262 16.26 -9.41 14.72
CA LYS A 262 17.28 -9.62 15.75
C LYS A 262 18.01 -10.95 15.58
N ARG A 263 17.48 -11.87 14.78
CA ARG A 263 18.08 -13.20 14.55
C ARG A 263 19.39 -13.08 13.78
N GLU A 264 19.55 -12.06 12.94
CA GLU A 264 20.79 -11.78 12.19
C GLU A 264 21.98 -11.33 13.09
N ASN A 265 21.74 -11.07 14.39
CA ASN A 265 22.81 -10.65 15.33
C ASN A 265 23.13 -11.73 16.38
N THR A 266 22.70 -12.96 16.13
CA THR A 266 22.95 -14.18 16.92
C THR A 266 23.47 -15.26 15.99
#